data_AF-A0A8C4TX20-F1
#
_entry.id   AF-A0A8C4TX20-F1
#
_cell.length_a   1.000
_cell.length_b   1.000
_cell.length_c   1.000
_cell.angle_alpha   90.00
_cell.angle_beta   90.00
_cell.angle_gamma   90.00
#
_symmetry.space_group_name_H-M   'P 1'
#
loop_
_entity.id
_entity.type
_entity.pdbx_description
1 polymer ?
#
loop_
_entity_poly.entity_id
_entity_poly.type
_entity_poly.pdbx_seq_one_letter_code
_entity_poly.pdbx_strand_id
1 'polypeptide(L)'
;MRVTPCQAALAGAIGLNLLLFYCAWRGPGGSPPPCRPPRGVPGVTVILRDFEDFENDLAGTARSFASLPVPVLVAAETAPYPPVPLPVGVGFFPLRPVAEHPPPFAHPELRVRTRHVALVPDGTRAVPGLLERMRDALEENAGTTRLVAAPVGSGPLRCLELRLEPREWTARYGPAAPGLCRALEGPAVLLLRTRDLFALPFPLTRPVPTALFIQATLRGWGLRVLPATFPAARRPPVSPHGRWKSQNLAENRRRRLMRELGVKREVLADGRERWYGCGKETPRCFGTVHARTPQYLLAGRWTPPCCLRALRETARHVTETLEAAGVRYWLEGGSLLGAARLGDIIPWDYDVDLGIYREDVAKCRWLAAVAAGGEPVEDAEGFLWEKAAEGDFYRVHYSRSNRLHVDLWPFYPRGGVMTKDTWLGHPQDVEFPENFLRPRVPMVFAGFTAMAPNNARAFLELKFGPGAIENPEYPNPAVKRLG
;
A
#
# COMPACT_ATOMS: atom_id res chain seq x y z
N MET A 1 17.77 -44.96 54.58
CA MET A 1 16.44 -45.21 53.99
C MET A 1 16.53 -44.94 52.50
N ARG A 2 16.21 -45.92 51.63
CA ARG A 2 16.29 -45.74 50.17
C ARG A 2 15.00 -45.05 49.71
N VAL A 3 15.12 -43.85 49.16
CA VAL A 3 14.00 -43.08 48.57
C VAL A 3 13.54 -43.82 47.33
N THR A 4 12.25 -44.16 47.26
CA THR A 4 11.71 -44.84 46.08
C THR A 4 11.58 -43.87 44.90
N PRO A 5 11.56 -44.36 43.64
CA PRO A 5 11.40 -43.50 42.47
C PRO A 5 10.14 -42.62 42.53
N CYS A 6 9.08 -43.13 43.17
CA CYS A 6 7.83 -42.41 43.36
C CYS A 6 7.98 -41.26 44.38
N GLN A 7 8.76 -41.46 45.46
CA GLN A 7 9.09 -40.41 46.43
C GLN A 7 10.01 -39.34 45.83
N ALA A 8 10.92 -39.72 44.93
CA ALA A 8 11.76 -38.77 44.20
C ALA A 8 10.93 -37.93 43.20
N ALA A 9 9.98 -38.56 42.48
CA ALA A 9 9.08 -37.86 41.59
C ALA A 9 8.14 -36.90 42.34
N LEU A 10 7.62 -37.32 43.49
CA LEU A 10 6.77 -36.48 44.34
C LEU A 10 7.55 -35.28 44.92
N ALA A 11 8.78 -35.49 45.38
CA ALA A 11 9.65 -34.41 45.84
C ALA A 11 10.00 -33.42 44.71
N GLY A 12 10.22 -33.92 43.48
CA GLY A 12 10.43 -33.09 42.30
C GLY A 12 9.21 -32.26 41.91
N ALA A 13 8.01 -32.85 41.99
CA ALA A 13 6.75 -32.15 41.72
C ALA A 13 6.43 -31.09 42.78
N ILE A 14 6.71 -31.37 44.05
CA ILE A 14 6.57 -30.40 45.15
C ILE A 14 7.58 -29.25 44.97
N GLY A 15 8.83 -29.55 44.60
CA GLY A 15 9.84 -28.54 44.29
C GLY A 15 9.43 -27.63 43.13
N LEU A 16 8.91 -28.20 42.04
CA LEU A 16 8.43 -27.44 40.88
C LEU A 16 7.24 -26.54 41.24
N ASN A 17 6.28 -27.05 42.02
CA ASN A 17 5.13 -26.26 42.46
C ASN A 17 5.52 -25.13 43.41
N LEU A 18 6.46 -25.35 44.34
CA LEU A 18 6.99 -24.30 45.21
C LEU A 18 7.76 -23.23 44.42
N LEU A 19 8.46 -23.61 43.34
CA LEU A 19 9.18 -22.69 42.46
C LEU A 19 8.21 -21.84 41.63
N LEU A 20 7.13 -22.43 41.14
CA LEU A 20 6.04 -21.73 40.46
C LEU A 20 5.30 -20.79 41.43
N PHE A 21 5.07 -21.22 42.68
CA PHE A 21 4.50 -20.38 43.73
C PHE A 21 5.42 -19.22 44.09
N TYR A 22 6.74 -19.42 44.17
CA TYR A 22 7.72 -18.36 44.40
C TYR A 22 7.75 -17.34 43.25
N CYS A 23 7.64 -17.80 42.00
CA CYS A 23 7.55 -16.94 40.83
C CYS A 23 6.22 -16.15 40.76
N ALA A 24 5.12 -16.72 41.26
CA ALA A 24 3.81 -16.07 41.31
C ALA A 24 3.63 -15.15 42.53
N TRP A 25 4.28 -15.44 43.66
CA TRP A 25 4.18 -14.68 44.92
C TRP A 25 5.04 -13.40 44.91
N ARG A 26 6.04 -13.31 44.00
CA ARG A 26 6.57 -12.01 43.57
C ARG A 26 5.53 -11.32 42.68
N GLY A 27 4.56 -10.70 43.36
CA GLY A 27 3.47 -9.94 42.77
C GLY A 27 3.91 -8.74 41.89
N PRO A 28 2.92 -8.07 41.30
CA PRO A 28 3.06 -7.16 40.17
C PRO A 28 3.66 -5.82 40.61
N GLY A 29 4.98 -5.67 40.48
CA GLY A 29 5.63 -4.40 40.84
C GLY A 29 7.07 -4.21 40.32
N GLY A 30 7.64 -5.19 39.63
CA GLY A 30 8.94 -5.05 38.98
C GLY A 30 8.83 -5.44 37.52
N SER A 31 9.24 -4.54 36.62
CA SER A 31 9.42 -4.85 35.20
C SER A 31 10.16 -6.18 35.07
N PRO A 32 9.66 -7.15 34.29
CA PRO A 32 10.44 -8.36 34.04
C PRO A 32 11.80 -7.94 33.48
N PRO A 33 12.92 -8.60 33.87
CA PRO A 33 14.17 -8.37 33.17
C PRO A 33 13.87 -8.61 31.70
N PRO A 34 14.27 -7.70 30.78
CA PRO A 34 13.98 -7.91 29.37
C PRO A 34 14.57 -9.27 29.02
N CYS A 35 13.70 -10.21 28.61
CA CYS A 35 14.12 -11.45 27.98
C CYS A 35 14.98 -11.05 26.78
N ARG A 36 16.28 -10.91 26.99
CA ARG A 36 17.23 -10.65 25.93
C ARG A 36 17.23 -11.94 25.12
N PRO A 37 16.79 -11.93 23.85
CA PRO A 37 16.94 -13.09 22.99
C PRO A 37 18.42 -13.51 23.02
N PRO A 38 18.73 -14.82 22.98
CA PRO A 38 20.10 -15.29 23.00
C PRO A 38 20.91 -14.53 21.95
N ARG A 39 22.02 -13.91 22.36
CA ARG A 39 22.89 -13.15 21.44
C ARG A 39 23.31 -14.12 20.33
N GLY A 40 22.84 -13.88 19.10
CA GLY A 40 23.19 -14.70 17.95
C GLY A 40 24.71 -14.87 17.80
N VAL A 41 25.12 -15.97 17.18
CA VAL A 41 26.53 -16.27 16.94
C VAL A 41 27.11 -15.23 15.97
N PRO A 42 28.30 -14.66 16.22
CA PRO A 42 28.95 -13.79 15.25
C PRO A 42 29.07 -14.49 13.89
N GLY A 43 28.78 -13.78 12.79
CA GLY A 43 28.84 -14.35 11.44
C GLY A 43 27.68 -13.90 10.57
N VAL A 44 27.67 -14.39 9.33
CA VAL A 44 26.67 -14.08 8.30
C VAL A 44 26.02 -15.38 7.83
N THR A 45 24.69 -15.43 7.78
CA THR A 45 23.96 -16.49 7.07
C THR A 45 23.51 -15.98 5.71
N VAL A 46 23.79 -16.76 4.66
CA VAL A 46 23.34 -16.47 3.30
C VAL A 46 21.94 -17.04 3.11
N ILE A 47 21.01 -16.23 2.58
CA ILE A 47 19.66 -16.67 2.22
C ILE A 47 19.46 -16.45 0.72
N LEU A 48 19.10 -17.54 0.03
CA LEU A 48 18.73 -17.55 -1.39
C LEU A 48 17.20 -17.62 -1.48
N ARG A 49 16.57 -16.54 -1.96
CA ARG A 49 15.11 -16.39 -1.98
C ARG A 49 14.55 -15.98 -3.34
N ASP A 50 15.22 -15.06 -4.03
CA ASP A 50 14.78 -14.59 -5.34
C ASP A 50 15.41 -15.44 -6.45
N PHE A 51 14.71 -16.52 -6.82
CA PHE A 51 14.99 -17.39 -7.96
C PHE A 51 13.70 -17.91 -8.60
N GLU A 52 13.77 -18.41 -9.84
CA GLU A 52 12.63 -19.05 -10.51
C GLU A 52 12.85 -20.55 -10.64
N ASP A 53 11.84 -21.36 -10.30
CA ASP A 53 12.00 -22.82 -10.29
C ASP A 53 12.30 -23.39 -11.69
N PHE A 54 11.71 -22.80 -12.73
CA PHE A 54 11.86 -23.28 -14.11
C PHE A 54 13.19 -22.93 -14.77
N GLU A 55 13.89 -21.90 -14.29
CA GLU A 55 15.17 -21.46 -14.84
C GLU A 55 15.92 -20.65 -13.78
N ASN A 56 16.95 -21.26 -13.21
CA ASN A 56 17.80 -20.66 -12.18
C ASN A 56 19.22 -21.22 -12.26
N ASP A 57 20.15 -20.63 -11.52
CA ASP A 57 21.43 -21.25 -11.18
C ASP A 57 21.61 -21.26 -9.66
N LEU A 58 20.55 -21.72 -9.00
CA LEU A 58 20.46 -21.83 -7.55
C LEU A 58 21.53 -22.78 -7.02
N ALA A 59 21.74 -23.93 -7.68
CA ALA A 59 22.78 -24.88 -7.29
C ALA A 59 24.20 -24.30 -7.40
N GLY A 60 24.49 -23.54 -8.46
CA GLY A 60 25.80 -22.90 -8.65
C GLY A 60 26.03 -21.75 -7.67
N THR A 61 24.99 -20.94 -7.43
CA THR A 61 25.00 -19.88 -6.41
C THR A 61 25.24 -20.49 -5.01
N ALA A 62 24.46 -21.51 -4.63
CA ALA A 62 24.58 -22.19 -3.35
C ALA A 62 25.96 -22.82 -3.17
N ARG A 63 26.50 -23.52 -4.18
CA ARG A 63 27.84 -24.10 -4.16
C ARG A 63 28.93 -23.06 -3.97
N SER A 64 28.81 -21.93 -4.65
CA SER A 64 29.78 -20.84 -4.55
C SER A 64 29.83 -20.26 -3.13
N PHE A 65 28.69 -20.00 -2.51
CA PHE A 65 28.65 -19.49 -1.13
C PHE A 65 28.96 -20.56 -0.07
N ALA A 66 28.60 -21.83 -0.30
CA ALA A 66 28.93 -22.94 0.60
C ALA A 66 30.44 -23.27 0.62
N SER A 67 31.22 -22.76 -0.33
CA SER A 67 32.68 -22.82 -0.29
C SER A 67 33.30 -21.88 0.76
N LEU A 68 32.53 -20.91 1.26
CA LEU A 68 32.90 -20.03 2.37
C LEU A 68 32.44 -20.65 3.70
N PRO A 69 33.07 -20.30 4.84
CA PRO A 69 32.67 -20.78 6.16
C PRO A 69 31.40 -20.07 6.68
N VAL A 70 30.32 -20.08 5.90
CA VAL A 70 29.05 -19.43 6.21
C VAL A 70 27.88 -20.40 6.02
N PRO A 71 26.84 -20.37 6.88
CA PRO A 71 25.63 -21.13 6.63
C PRO A 71 24.91 -20.59 5.39
N VAL A 72 24.46 -21.48 4.50
CA VAL A 72 23.67 -21.14 3.32
C VAL A 72 22.30 -21.79 3.45
N LEU A 73 21.25 -20.97 3.29
CA LEU A 73 19.86 -21.40 3.35
C LEU A 73 19.12 -21.04 2.06
N VAL A 74 18.34 -21.98 1.54
CA VAL A 74 17.39 -21.76 0.44
C VAL A 74 16.00 -21.62 1.03
N ALA A 75 15.35 -20.50 0.73
CA ALA A 75 14.02 -20.15 1.21
C ALA A 75 13.01 -20.13 0.05
N ALA A 76 12.02 -21.02 0.07
CA ALA A 76 11.00 -21.11 -0.97
C ALA A 76 9.63 -21.43 -0.37
N GLU A 77 8.54 -21.14 -1.10
CA GLU A 77 7.19 -21.51 -0.62
C GLU A 77 7.06 -23.03 -0.47
N THR A 78 7.58 -23.76 -1.45
CA THR A 78 7.63 -25.21 -1.54
C THR A 78 9.00 -25.64 -2.05
N ALA A 79 9.31 -26.94 -1.97
CA ALA A 79 10.53 -27.47 -2.56
C ALA A 79 10.61 -27.10 -4.07
N PRO A 80 11.75 -26.58 -4.56
CA PRO A 80 11.91 -26.23 -5.98
C PRO A 80 11.72 -27.44 -6.90
N TYR A 81 11.03 -27.23 -8.02
CA TYR A 81 10.85 -28.26 -9.06
C TYR A 81 11.13 -27.69 -10.46
N PRO A 82 11.97 -28.34 -11.30
CA PRO A 82 12.61 -29.64 -11.10
C PRO A 82 13.59 -29.66 -9.91
N PRO A 83 13.90 -30.83 -9.32
CA PRO A 83 14.76 -30.92 -8.15
C PRO A 83 16.11 -30.25 -8.39
N VAL A 84 16.49 -29.33 -7.51
CA VAL A 84 17.77 -28.63 -7.58
C VAL A 84 18.79 -29.37 -6.73
N PRO A 85 19.95 -29.82 -7.28
CA PRO A 85 20.97 -30.53 -6.53
C PRO A 85 21.76 -29.57 -5.62
N LEU A 86 21.22 -29.32 -4.42
CA LEU A 86 21.88 -28.47 -3.42
C LEU A 86 23.12 -29.17 -2.83
N PRO A 87 24.24 -28.45 -2.64
CA PRO A 87 25.43 -29.00 -1.99
C PRO A 87 25.14 -29.49 -0.56
N VAL A 88 25.92 -30.48 -0.11
CA VAL A 88 25.87 -30.97 1.28
C VAL A 88 26.11 -29.81 2.25
N GLY A 89 25.27 -29.71 3.29
CA GLY A 89 25.34 -28.64 4.29
C GLY A 89 24.54 -27.37 3.94
N VAL A 90 24.03 -27.24 2.72
CA VAL A 90 23.06 -26.19 2.36
C VAL A 90 21.69 -26.58 2.91
N GLY A 91 21.13 -25.72 3.75
CA GLY A 91 19.81 -25.93 4.32
C GLY A 91 18.70 -25.53 3.35
N PHE A 92 17.60 -26.26 3.34
CA PHE A 92 16.34 -25.84 2.74
C PHE A 92 15.32 -25.57 3.83
N PHE A 93 14.55 -24.49 3.72
CA PHE A 93 13.38 -24.29 4.57
C PHE A 93 12.16 -23.78 3.78
N PRO A 94 11.00 -24.45 3.93
CA PRO A 94 9.76 -23.99 3.33
C PRO A 94 9.22 -22.78 4.10
N LEU A 95 8.72 -21.79 3.38
CA LEU A 95 8.06 -20.60 3.96
C LEU A 95 6.57 -20.81 4.17
N ARG A 96 5.97 -21.73 3.42
CA ARG A 96 4.57 -22.08 3.59
C ARG A 96 4.44 -23.06 4.77
N PRO A 97 3.64 -22.73 5.81
CA PRO A 97 3.34 -23.68 6.86
C PRO A 97 2.66 -24.93 6.27
N VAL A 98 3.11 -26.11 6.71
CA VAL A 98 2.49 -27.40 6.39
C VAL A 98 1.99 -27.98 7.70
N ALA A 99 0.72 -28.37 7.76
CA ALA A 99 0.06 -28.80 9.00
C ALA A 99 0.76 -30.01 9.67
N GLU A 100 1.42 -30.85 8.87
CA GLU A 100 2.14 -32.04 9.32
C GLU A 100 3.52 -31.73 9.92
N HIS A 101 4.03 -30.51 9.77
CA HIS A 101 5.36 -30.12 10.26
C HIS A 101 5.27 -29.31 11.56
N PRO A 102 6.20 -29.54 12.52
CA PRO A 102 6.18 -28.81 13.79
C PRO A 102 6.48 -27.31 13.59
N PRO A 103 6.11 -26.44 14.56
CA PRO A 103 6.23 -24.97 14.44
C PRO A 103 7.58 -24.41 13.97
N PRO A 104 8.76 -24.97 14.31
CA PRO A 104 10.05 -24.46 13.81
C PRO A 104 10.20 -24.45 12.28
N PHE A 105 9.34 -25.17 11.55
CA PHE A 105 9.28 -25.12 10.09
C PHE A 105 8.52 -23.91 9.54
N ALA A 106 7.67 -23.26 10.35
CA ALA A 106 6.88 -22.08 9.96
C ALA A 106 7.56 -20.74 10.30
N HIS A 107 8.71 -20.78 11.01
CA HIS A 107 9.37 -19.60 11.59
C HIS A 107 10.82 -19.46 11.07
N PRO A 108 11.05 -18.72 9.96
CA PRO A 108 12.38 -18.48 9.37
C PRO A 108 13.43 -17.97 10.36
N GLU A 109 13.01 -17.16 11.33
CA GLU A 109 13.83 -16.56 12.38
C GLU A 109 14.49 -17.59 13.30
N LEU A 110 13.89 -18.77 13.46
CA LEU A 110 14.45 -19.85 14.28
C LEU A 110 15.55 -20.64 13.56
N ARG A 111 15.67 -20.48 12.23
CA ARG A 111 16.65 -21.19 11.38
C ARG A 111 17.94 -20.40 11.21
N VAL A 112 17.91 -19.09 11.42
CA VAL A 112 19.08 -18.22 11.32
C VAL A 112 19.66 -17.96 12.70
N ARG A 113 20.83 -18.54 12.98
CA ARG A 113 21.52 -18.40 14.29
C ARG A 113 22.57 -17.29 14.32
N THR A 114 22.98 -16.79 13.16
CA THR A 114 24.01 -15.76 13.02
C THR A 114 23.43 -14.37 13.30
N ARG A 115 24.28 -13.39 13.61
CA ARG A 115 23.87 -11.99 13.87
C ARG A 115 23.48 -11.22 12.61
N HIS A 116 23.95 -11.66 11.45
CA HIS A 116 23.76 -10.98 10.18
C HIS A 116 23.22 -11.94 9.12
N VAL A 117 22.43 -11.40 8.20
CA VAL A 117 21.93 -12.12 7.03
C VAL A 117 22.40 -11.40 5.78
N ALA A 118 22.83 -12.18 4.78
CA ALA A 118 23.04 -11.72 3.42
C ALA A 118 21.96 -12.33 2.51
N LEU A 119 21.10 -11.48 1.97
CA LEU A 119 20.11 -11.83 0.95
C LEU A 119 20.82 -11.78 -0.40
N VAL A 120 20.97 -12.94 -1.04
CA VAL A 120 21.76 -13.09 -2.26
C VAL A 120 20.82 -13.45 -3.41
N PRO A 121 20.78 -12.66 -4.50
CA PRO A 121 19.99 -13.00 -5.68
C PRO A 121 20.60 -14.19 -6.41
N ASP A 122 19.75 -14.97 -7.07
CA ASP A 122 20.20 -16.06 -7.93
C ASP A 122 21.16 -15.59 -9.01
N GLY A 123 22.23 -16.36 -9.26
CA GLY A 123 23.25 -16.03 -10.24
C GLY A 123 24.45 -15.30 -9.68
N THR A 124 24.51 -15.13 -8.37
CA THR A 124 25.66 -14.50 -7.71
C THR A 124 26.77 -15.54 -7.45
N ARG A 125 28.03 -15.12 -7.52
CA ARG A 125 29.19 -15.91 -7.08
C ARG A 125 29.85 -15.25 -5.88
N ALA A 126 30.25 -16.06 -4.91
CA ALA A 126 30.85 -15.62 -3.67
C ALA A 126 32.27 -15.07 -3.90
N VAL A 127 32.65 -14.08 -3.09
CA VAL A 127 34.00 -13.51 -3.06
C VAL A 127 34.50 -13.61 -1.61
N PRO A 128 35.65 -14.28 -1.35
CA PRO A 128 36.22 -14.36 -0.01
C PRO A 128 36.40 -12.98 0.63
N GLY A 129 36.00 -12.83 1.89
CA GLY A 129 36.16 -11.58 2.65
C GLY A 129 35.14 -10.48 2.33
N LEU A 130 34.32 -10.60 1.27
CA LEU A 130 33.40 -9.52 0.89
C LEU A 130 32.18 -9.44 1.83
N LEU A 131 31.66 -10.58 2.31
CA LEU A 131 30.57 -10.57 3.31
C LEU A 131 31.03 -9.98 4.66
N GLU A 132 32.28 -10.25 5.04
CA GLU A 132 32.92 -9.67 6.22
C GLU A 132 33.07 -8.16 6.07
N ARG A 133 33.59 -7.68 4.94
CA ARG A 133 33.65 -6.23 4.65
C ARG A 133 32.27 -5.56 4.67
N MET A 134 31.24 -6.22 4.14
CA MET A 134 29.86 -5.73 4.20
C MET A 134 29.34 -5.63 5.63
N ARG A 135 29.60 -6.65 6.46
CA ARG A 135 29.27 -6.66 7.88
C ARG A 135 30.01 -5.55 8.62
N ASP A 136 31.30 -5.40 8.39
CA ASP A 136 32.13 -4.42 9.09
C ASP A 136 31.67 -3.01 8.71
N ALA A 137 31.39 -2.75 7.43
CA ALA A 137 30.81 -1.48 6.97
C ALA A 137 29.42 -1.17 7.54
N LEU A 138 28.63 -2.18 7.92
CA LEU A 138 27.35 -2.03 8.61
C LEU A 138 27.54 -1.67 10.09
N GLU A 139 28.56 -2.22 10.74
CA GLU A 139 28.81 -2.01 12.17
C GLU A 139 29.69 -0.77 12.47
N GLU A 140 30.57 -0.37 11.56
CA GLU A 140 31.40 0.86 11.65
C GLU A 140 30.54 2.13 11.79
N ASN A 141 29.40 2.18 11.08
CA ASN A 141 28.51 3.33 11.04
C ASN A 141 27.18 3.01 11.75
N ALA A 142 27.23 2.81 13.06
CA ALA A 142 26.06 2.41 13.88
C ALA A 142 24.91 3.45 13.96
N GLY A 143 24.98 4.54 13.19
CA GLY A 143 23.94 5.56 13.03
C GLY A 143 22.67 5.02 12.35
N THR A 144 22.16 5.74 11.34
CA THR A 144 20.90 5.36 10.66
C THR A 144 21.07 4.21 9.66
N THR A 145 22.30 3.82 9.31
CA THR A 145 22.58 2.70 8.41
C THR A 145 22.13 1.39 9.06
N ARG A 146 21.22 0.69 8.37
CA ARG A 146 20.71 -0.64 8.76
C ARG A 146 20.81 -1.65 7.63
N LEU A 147 21.19 -1.20 6.43
CA LEU A 147 21.33 -2.03 5.25
C LEU A 147 22.62 -1.67 4.51
N VAL A 148 23.37 -2.69 4.12
CA VAL A 148 24.54 -2.56 3.24
C VAL A 148 24.28 -3.36 1.96
N ALA A 149 24.64 -2.81 0.82
CA ALA A 149 24.50 -3.48 -0.47
C ALA A 149 25.83 -3.52 -1.24
N ALA A 150 26.00 -4.58 -2.01
CA ALA A 150 27.10 -4.74 -2.96
C ALA A 150 26.51 -5.16 -4.33
N PRO A 151 26.84 -4.47 -5.43
CA PRO A 151 26.39 -4.84 -6.78
C PRO A 151 26.72 -6.29 -7.16
N VAL A 152 25.95 -6.85 -8.09
CA VAL A 152 26.21 -8.15 -8.71
C VAL A 152 26.42 -7.99 -10.22
N GLY A 153 27.55 -8.48 -10.73
CA GLY A 153 27.91 -8.40 -12.15
C GLY A 153 28.34 -7.00 -12.60
N SER A 154 28.48 -6.82 -13.91
CA SER A 154 28.91 -5.56 -14.53
C SER A 154 27.75 -4.64 -14.92
N GLY A 155 26.51 -5.01 -14.60
CA GLY A 155 25.33 -4.20 -14.91
C GLY A 155 25.28 -2.93 -14.05
N PRO A 156 24.63 -1.85 -14.53
CA PRO A 156 24.49 -0.63 -13.75
C PRO A 156 23.63 -0.90 -12.51
N LEU A 157 24.15 -0.57 -11.32
CA LEU A 157 23.36 -0.49 -10.09
C LEU A 157 22.99 0.98 -9.86
N ARG A 158 21.72 1.32 -9.96
CA ARG A 158 21.23 2.68 -9.74
C ARG A 158 20.72 2.82 -8.32
N CYS A 159 21.25 3.83 -7.64
CA CYS A 159 20.74 4.25 -6.35
C CYS A 159 19.51 5.15 -6.57
N LEU A 160 18.43 4.87 -5.85
CA LEU A 160 17.17 5.61 -5.94
C LEU A 160 16.80 6.20 -4.59
N GLU A 161 16.22 7.40 -4.64
CA GLU A 161 15.39 7.90 -3.55
C GLU A 161 14.06 7.14 -3.56
N LEU A 162 13.52 6.88 -2.38
CA LEU A 162 12.20 6.30 -2.18
C LEU A 162 11.48 7.10 -1.12
N ARG A 163 10.40 7.78 -1.50
CA ARG A 163 9.49 8.48 -0.60
C ARG A 163 8.20 7.69 -0.47
N LEU A 164 7.72 7.52 0.76
CA LEU A 164 6.47 6.85 1.05
C LEU A 164 5.47 7.85 1.61
N GLU A 165 4.26 7.79 1.09
CA GLU A 165 3.14 8.63 1.48
C GLU A 165 2.01 7.70 1.97
N PRO A 166 2.07 7.18 3.21
CA PRO A 166 1.11 6.17 3.68
C PRO A 166 -0.33 6.67 3.67
N ARG A 167 -0.54 7.97 3.98
CA ARG A 167 -1.85 8.63 3.90
C ARG A 167 -2.42 8.55 2.48
N GLU A 168 -1.58 8.71 1.46
CA GLU A 168 -1.95 8.69 0.03
C GLU A 168 -1.72 7.33 -0.65
N TRP A 169 -1.36 6.28 0.11
CA TRP A 169 -1.12 4.93 -0.42
C TRP A 169 -0.06 4.88 -1.53
N THR A 170 0.90 5.83 -1.51
CA THR A 170 1.79 6.06 -2.65
C THR A 170 3.25 5.79 -2.30
N ALA A 171 3.95 5.11 -3.19
CA ALA A 171 5.40 4.96 -3.18
C ALA A 171 5.99 5.70 -4.38
N ARG A 172 6.92 6.65 -4.14
CA ARG A 172 7.56 7.44 -5.20
C ARG A 172 9.05 7.16 -5.23
N TYR A 173 9.52 6.73 -6.38
CA TYR A 173 10.93 6.58 -6.69
C TYR A 173 11.42 7.79 -7.46
N GLY A 174 12.64 8.22 -7.17
CA GLY A 174 13.27 9.35 -7.85
C GLY A 174 14.78 9.16 -7.94
N PRO A 175 15.47 10.03 -8.69
CA PRO A 175 16.93 10.04 -8.69
C PRO A 175 17.45 10.32 -7.28
N ALA A 176 18.41 9.53 -6.81
CA ALA A 176 19.03 9.74 -5.51
C ALA A 176 19.98 10.95 -5.53
N ALA A 177 19.87 11.82 -4.53
CA ALA A 177 20.91 12.80 -4.23
C ALA A 177 22.20 12.10 -3.75
N PRO A 178 23.39 12.70 -3.95
CA PRO A 178 24.64 12.15 -3.43
C PRO A 178 24.55 11.83 -1.94
N GLY A 179 24.84 10.58 -1.56
CA GLY A 179 24.79 10.11 -0.18
C GLY A 179 23.41 9.68 0.35
N LEU A 180 22.31 9.89 -0.40
CA LEU A 180 20.97 9.50 0.00
C LEU A 180 20.46 8.29 -0.81
N CYS A 181 20.78 7.08 -0.38
CA CYS A 181 20.26 5.85 -0.98
C CYS A 181 19.16 5.23 -0.12
N ARG A 182 17.99 4.95 -0.72
CA ARG A 182 16.86 4.30 -0.03
C ARG A 182 16.36 3.04 -0.73
N ALA A 183 16.54 2.97 -2.06
CA ALA A 183 16.26 1.79 -2.86
C ALA A 183 17.33 1.59 -3.93
N LEU A 184 17.39 0.39 -4.49
CA LEU A 184 18.27 0.04 -5.59
C LEU A 184 17.47 -0.47 -6.78
N GLU A 185 17.94 -0.09 -7.96
CA GLU A 185 17.52 -0.70 -9.21
C GLU A 185 18.72 -1.40 -9.84
N GLY A 186 18.60 -2.73 -9.97
CA GLY A 186 19.68 -3.61 -10.39
C GLY A 186 19.94 -4.72 -9.35
N PRO A 187 20.68 -5.77 -9.72
CA PRO A 187 20.96 -6.90 -8.84
C PRO A 187 22.04 -6.52 -7.80
N ALA A 188 21.76 -6.79 -6.54
CA ALA A 188 22.68 -6.55 -5.43
C ALA A 188 22.51 -7.60 -4.34
N VAL A 189 23.61 -7.94 -3.66
CA VAL A 189 23.57 -8.64 -2.38
C VAL A 189 23.24 -7.63 -1.29
N LEU A 190 22.29 -7.95 -0.43
CA LEU A 190 21.84 -7.08 0.66
C LEU A 190 22.20 -7.70 2.02
N LEU A 191 22.96 -6.98 2.85
CA LEU A 191 23.37 -7.43 4.18
C LEU A 191 22.76 -6.53 5.27
N LEU A 192 22.14 -7.17 6.26
CA LEU A 192 21.55 -6.52 7.43
C LEU A 192 21.65 -7.42 8.68
N ARG A 193 21.30 -6.87 9.84
CA ARG A 193 21.24 -7.68 11.08
C ARG A 193 20.03 -8.60 11.03
N THR A 194 20.21 -9.83 11.49
CA THR A 194 19.15 -10.85 11.59
C THR A 194 17.93 -10.32 12.34
N ARG A 195 18.16 -9.62 13.46
CA ARG A 195 17.09 -9.01 14.26
C ARG A 195 16.31 -7.94 13.49
N ASP A 196 16.97 -7.20 12.61
CA ASP A 196 16.36 -6.11 11.87
C ASP A 196 15.51 -6.71 10.75
N LEU A 197 16.03 -7.69 10.01
CA LEU A 197 15.29 -8.44 8.99
C LEU A 197 14.00 -9.04 9.56
N PHE A 198 14.09 -9.87 10.61
CA PHE A 198 12.94 -10.59 11.14
C PHE A 198 12.03 -9.76 12.05
N ALA A 199 12.37 -8.48 12.31
CA ALA A 199 11.44 -7.51 12.88
C ALA A 199 10.51 -6.87 11.82
N LEU A 200 10.74 -7.14 10.53
CA LEU A 200 9.86 -6.71 9.46
C LEU A 200 8.64 -7.63 9.35
N PRO A 201 7.43 -7.08 9.09
CA PRO A 201 6.24 -7.89 8.83
C PRO A 201 6.37 -8.83 7.63
N PHE A 202 7.12 -8.42 6.59
CA PHE A 202 7.27 -9.16 5.34
C PHE A 202 8.75 -9.33 4.97
N PRO A 203 9.54 -10.11 5.75
CA PRO A 203 11.00 -10.13 5.63
C PRO A 203 11.52 -10.82 4.37
N LEU A 204 10.78 -11.83 3.87
CA LEU A 204 11.18 -12.68 2.74
C LEU A 204 10.10 -12.71 1.63
N THR A 205 9.14 -11.78 1.66
CA THR A 205 8.13 -11.63 0.60
C THR A 205 8.79 -11.14 -0.68
N ARG A 206 8.44 -11.75 -1.81
CA ARG A 206 9.07 -11.46 -3.11
C ARG A 206 8.33 -10.35 -3.87
N PRO A 207 9.04 -9.48 -4.63
CA PRO A 207 10.50 -9.41 -4.76
C PRO A 207 11.17 -8.85 -3.50
N VAL A 208 12.17 -9.57 -2.95
CA VAL A 208 12.71 -9.26 -1.62
C VAL A 208 13.34 -7.87 -1.54
N PRO A 209 14.14 -7.41 -2.52
CA PRO A 209 14.67 -6.04 -2.48
C PRO A 209 13.57 -4.99 -2.39
N THR A 210 12.49 -5.12 -3.19
CA THR A 210 11.37 -4.17 -3.16
C THR A 210 10.66 -4.19 -1.80
N ALA A 211 10.37 -5.38 -1.26
CA ALA A 211 9.73 -5.52 0.04
C ALA A 211 10.59 -4.91 1.16
N LEU A 212 11.90 -5.14 1.10
CA LEU A 212 12.86 -4.64 2.08
C LEU A 212 12.98 -3.12 2.02
N PHE A 213 13.18 -2.53 0.83
CA PHE A 213 13.38 -1.09 0.69
C PHE A 213 12.16 -0.29 1.14
N ILE A 214 10.94 -0.73 0.83
CA ILE A 214 9.72 -0.06 1.30
C ILE A 214 9.63 -0.11 2.83
N GLN A 215 9.79 -1.30 3.43
CA GLN A 215 9.69 -1.45 4.89
C GLN A 215 10.84 -0.76 5.65
N ALA A 216 12.03 -0.71 5.06
CA ALA A 216 13.20 0.00 5.57
C ALA A 216 12.99 1.52 5.52
N THR A 217 12.44 2.04 4.41
CA THR A 217 12.12 3.46 4.25
C THR A 217 11.07 3.92 5.26
N LEU A 218 10.02 3.13 5.51
CA LEU A 218 9.04 3.41 6.59
C LEU A 218 9.67 3.53 7.97
N ARG A 219 10.80 2.86 8.20
CA ARG A 219 11.54 2.88 9.47
C ARG A 219 12.71 3.87 9.47
N GLY A 220 12.86 4.67 8.40
CA GLY A 220 13.93 5.65 8.27
C GLY A 220 15.33 5.04 8.08
N TRP A 221 15.45 3.75 7.74
CA TRP A 221 16.74 3.07 7.61
C TRP A 221 17.57 3.61 6.46
N GLY A 222 18.85 3.86 6.73
CA GLY A 222 19.84 4.19 5.72
C GLY A 222 20.37 2.94 5.02
N LEU A 223 20.60 3.08 3.71
CA LEU A 223 21.23 2.07 2.87
C LEU A 223 22.60 2.59 2.40
N ARG A 224 23.65 1.82 2.65
CA ARG A 224 25.01 2.08 2.18
C ARG A 224 25.38 1.13 1.05
N VAL A 225 25.83 1.65 -0.08
CA VAL A 225 26.34 0.82 -1.19
C VAL A 225 27.86 0.77 -1.08
N LEU A 226 28.45 -0.42 -1.09
CA LEU A 226 29.89 -0.59 -1.11
C LEU A 226 30.45 -0.54 -2.54
N PRO A 227 31.65 0.03 -2.74
CA PRO A 227 32.37 0.01 -4.01
C PRO A 227 33.04 -1.36 -4.22
N ALA A 228 32.29 -2.44 -4.09
CA ALA A 228 32.75 -3.80 -4.29
C ALA A 228 31.64 -4.65 -4.89
N THR A 229 32.00 -5.49 -5.86
CA THR A 229 31.03 -6.19 -6.71
C THR A 229 31.20 -7.69 -6.58
N PHE A 230 30.09 -8.42 -6.45
CA PHE A 230 30.07 -9.87 -6.59
C PHE A 230 30.01 -10.25 -8.08
N PRO A 231 30.75 -11.27 -8.55
CA PRO A 231 30.62 -11.74 -9.92
C PRO A 231 29.22 -12.32 -10.19
N ALA A 232 28.72 -12.11 -11.40
CA ALA A 232 27.51 -12.76 -11.90
C ALA A 232 27.87 -14.03 -12.68
N ALA A 233 27.03 -15.06 -12.58
CA ALA A 233 27.10 -16.26 -13.38
C ALA A 233 26.93 -15.91 -14.87
N ARG A 234 27.76 -16.52 -15.72
CA ARG A 234 27.50 -16.52 -17.17
C ARG A 234 26.31 -17.43 -17.42
N ARG A 235 25.21 -16.87 -17.91
CA ARG A 235 24.00 -17.61 -18.31
C ARG A 235 23.72 -17.39 -19.78
N PRO A 236 23.25 -18.42 -20.50
CA PRO A 236 22.70 -18.20 -21.84
C PRO A 236 21.50 -17.24 -21.76
N PRO A 237 21.21 -16.50 -22.85
CA PRO A 237 20.01 -15.67 -22.89
C PRO A 237 18.76 -16.52 -22.67
N VAL A 238 17.92 -16.09 -21.72
CA VAL A 238 16.62 -16.69 -21.46
C VAL A 238 15.79 -16.70 -22.75
N SER A 239 15.14 -17.82 -23.08
CA SER A 239 14.27 -17.90 -24.28
C SER A 239 13.15 -16.85 -24.26
N PRO A 240 12.59 -16.43 -25.41
CA PRO A 240 11.48 -15.47 -25.43
C PRO A 240 10.30 -15.88 -24.53
N HIS A 241 9.92 -17.17 -24.56
CA HIS A 241 8.87 -17.72 -23.70
C HIS A 241 9.25 -17.68 -22.21
N GLY A 242 10.50 -18.03 -21.88
CA GLY A 242 11.03 -17.91 -20.51
C GLY A 242 11.00 -16.47 -19.99
N ARG A 243 11.37 -15.50 -20.83
CA ARG A 243 11.34 -14.07 -20.48
C ARG A 243 9.92 -13.60 -20.18
N TRP A 244 8.97 -13.95 -21.04
CA TRP A 244 7.54 -13.66 -20.84
C TRP A 244 7.03 -14.26 -19.51
N LYS A 245 7.38 -15.52 -19.24
CA LYS A 245 6.99 -16.21 -18.00
C LYS A 245 7.57 -15.53 -16.76
N SER A 246 8.87 -15.20 -16.77
CA SER A 246 9.53 -14.46 -15.68
C SER A 246 8.90 -13.09 -15.46
N GLN A 247 8.61 -12.34 -16.53
CA GLN A 247 8.00 -11.01 -16.45
C GLN A 247 6.61 -11.07 -15.83
N ASN A 248 5.75 -11.98 -16.28
CA ASN A 248 4.41 -12.15 -15.72
C ASN A 248 4.44 -12.57 -14.24
N LEU A 249 5.34 -13.48 -13.86
CA LEU A 249 5.52 -13.88 -12.47
C LEU A 249 6.02 -12.72 -11.61
N ALA A 250 6.98 -11.94 -12.12
CA ALA A 250 7.49 -10.76 -11.43
C ALA A 250 6.40 -9.70 -11.24
N GLU A 251 5.58 -9.44 -12.26
CA GLU A 251 4.45 -8.51 -12.16
C GLU A 251 3.41 -8.98 -11.15
N ASN A 252 3.00 -10.25 -11.21
CA ASN A 252 2.02 -10.82 -10.29
C ASN A 252 2.50 -10.79 -8.83
N ARG A 253 3.77 -11.11 -8.58
CA ARG A 253 4.38 -11.01 -7.25
C ARG A 253 4.46 -9.56 -6.79
N ARG A 254 4.86 -8.63 -7.65
CA ARG A 254 4.89 -7.20 -7.33
C ARG A 254 3.48 -6.69 -6.97
N ARG A 255 2.46 -7.06 -7.74
CA ARG A 255 1.05 -6.69 -7.46
C ARG A 255 0.58 -7.21 -6.10
N ARG A 256 0.92 -8.45 -5.75
CA ARG A 256 0.62 -9.02 -4.43
C ARG A 256 1.34 -8.27 -3.32
N LEU A 257 2.65 -8.07 -3.46
CA LEU A 257 3.48 -7.35 -2.48
C LEU A 257 2.94 -5.94 -2.21
N MET A 258 2.62 -5.17 -3.26
CA MET A 258 2.13 -3.80 -3.09
C MET A 258 0.77 -3.77 -2.38
N ARG A 259 -0.10 -4.75 -2.65
CA ARG A 259 -1.36 -4.92 -1.91
C ARG A 259 -1.11 -5.18 -0.43
N GLU A 260 -0.19 -6.10 -0.09
CA GLU A 260 0.16 -6.44 1.30
C GLU A 260 0.79 -5.24 2.05
N LEU A 261 1.61 -4.45 1.37
CA LEU A 261 2.22 -3.23 1.93
C LEU A 261 1.26 -2.02 1.98
N GLY A 262 0.05 -2.14 1.42
CA GLY A 262 -0.90 -1.04 1.35
C GLY A 262 -0.44 0.11 0.44
N VAL A 263 0.27 -0.22 -0.65
CA VAL A 263 0.65 0.69 -1.73
C VAL A 263 -0.32 0.48 -2.90
N LYS A 264 -1.02 1.54 -3.30
CA LYS A 264 -2.00 1.51 -4.40
C LYS A 264 -1.52 2.23 -5.65
N ARG A 265 -0.55 3.14 -5.50
CA ARG A 265 0.10 3.86 -6.60
C ARG A 265 1.61 3.83 -6.39
N GLU A 266 2.33 3.48 -7.46
CA GLU A 266 3.78 3.54 -7.51
C GLU A 266 4.19 4.46 -8.65
N VAL A 267 4.99 5.48 -8.33
CA VAL A 267 5.59 6.39 -9.32
C VAL A 267 7.06 6.01 -9.45
N LEU A 268 7.47 5.59 -10.65
CA LEU A 268 8.83 5.17 -10.94
C LEU A 268 9.73 6.38 -11.20
N ALA A 269 11.05 6.17 -11.14
CA ALA A 269 12.04 7.25 -11.33
C ALA A 269 11.98 7.91 -12.72
N ASP A 270 11.41 7.23 -13.72
CA ASP A 270 11.17 7.77 -15.07
C ASP A 270 9.79 8.42 -15.24
N GLY A 271 9.03 8.59 -14.15
CA GLY A 271 7.70 9.18 -14.15
C GLY A 271 6.57 8.22 -14.51
N ARG A 272 6.85 6.99 -14.95
CA ARG A 272 5.80 6.01 -15.21
C ARG A 272 5.09 5.62 -13.91
N GLU A 273 3.79 5.36 -14.02
CA GLU A 273 2.97 4.97 -12.89
C GLU A 273 2.52 3.51 -12.98
N ARG A 274 2.44 2.86 -11.84
CA ARG A 274 1.84 1.53 -11.68
C ARG A 274 0.74 1.58 -10.63
N TRP A 275 -0.38 0.95 -10.95
CA TRP A 275 -1.59 0.97 -10.14
C TRP A 275 -1.91 -0.42 -9.60
N TYR A 276 -2.17 -0.47 -8.29
CA TYR A 276 -2.47 -1.70 -7.55
C TYR A 276 -3.82 -1.62 -6.81
N GLY A 277 -4.62 -0.60 -7.11
CA GLY A 277 -5.95 -0.35 -6.56
C GLY A 277 -7.09 -0.81 -7.46
N CYS A 278 -8.25 -0.14 -7.37
CA CYS A 278 -9.44 -0.46 -8.16
C CYS A 278 -9.38 0.09 -9.61
N GLY A 279 -10.07 -0.59 -10.51
CA GLY A 279 -10.38 -0.20 -11.90
C GLY A 279 -11.89 -0.28 -12.18
N LYS A 280 -12.27 -0.23 -13.47
CA LYS A 280 -13.68 -0.20 -13.90
C LYS A 280 -14.36 -1.57 -13.73
N GLU A 281 -13.57 -2.64 -13.71
CA GLU A 281 -13.97 -4.04 -13.64
C GLU A 281 -13.89 -4.60 -12.21
N THR A 282 -13.56 -3.76 -11.22
CA THR A 282 -13.37 -4.18 -9.83
C THR A 282 -14.16 -3.30 -8.88
N PRO A 283 -14.59 -3.81 -7.72
CA PRO A 283 -15.13 -2.97 -6.65
C PRO A 283 -14.19 -1.83 -6.23
N ARG A 284 -14.78 -0.74 -5.73
CA ARG A 284 -14.02 0.35 -5.10
C ARG A 284 -13.25 -0.15 -3.87
N CYS A 285 -12.22 0.59 -3.46
CA CYS A 285 -11.27 0.11 -2.45
C CYS A 285 -11.80 0.04 -1.01
N PHE A 286 -12.98 0.61 -0.73
CA PHE A 286 -13.59 0.65 0.60
C PHE A 286 -15.07 0.25 0.49
N GLY A 287 -15.60 -0.34 1.57
CA GLY A 287 -16.98 -0.81 1.62
C GLY A 287 -18.02 0.31 1.69
N THR A 288 -19.20 -0.02 2.21
CA THR A 288 -20.25 0.95 2.50
C THR A 288 -19.75 1.96 3.55
N VAL A 289 -20.05 3.23 3.33
CA VAL A 289 -19.68 4.30 4.27
C VAL A 289 -20.75 4.39 5.34
N HIS A 290 -20.32 4.39 6.61
CA HIS A 290 -21.21 4.51 7.77
C HIS A 290 -20.88 5.80 8.53
N ALA A 291 -21.91 6.48 9.06
CA ALA A 291 -21.76 7.71 9.83
C ALA A 291 -20.84 8.76 9.16
N ARG A 292 -20.91 8.85 7.82
CA ARG A 292 -20.11 9.75 6.97
C ARG A 292 -18.59 9.52 7.09
N THR A 293 -18.15 8.38 7.59
CA THR A 293 -16.73 8.10 7.87
C THR A 293 -16.28 6.84 7.13
N PRO A 294 -15.57 6.96 6.00
CA PRO A 294 -14.98 5.82 5.31
C PRO A 294 -13.91 5.13 6.14
N GLN A 295 -13.77 3.80 5.98
CA GLN A 295 -12.82 2.97 6.73
C GLN A 295 -11.37 3.46 6.66
N TYR A 296 -10.95 4.06 5.53
CA TYR A 296 -9.58 4.53 5.38
C TYR A 296 -9.21 5.65 6.36
N LEU A 297 -10.17 6.49 6.77
CA LEU A 297 -9.93 7.54 7.77
C LEU A 297 -9.62 6.95 9.14
N LEU A 298 -10.31 5.86 9.50
CA LEU A 298 -10.04 5.12 10.73
C LEU A 298 -8.67 4.45 10.70
N ALA A 299 -8.21 4.04 9.52
CA ALA A 299 -6.86 3.53 9.30
C ALA A 299 -5.77 4.62 9.24
N GLY A 300 -6.12 5.89 9.50
CA GLY A 300 -5.17 7.02 9.44
C GLY A 300 -4.70 7.33 8.03
N ARG A 301 -5.48 6.96 7.01
CA ARG A 301 -5.20 7.19 5.60
C ARG A 301 -6.27 8.08 4.96
N TRP A 302 -5.97 8.59 3.78
CA TRP A 302 -6.89 9.35 2.94
C TRP A 302 -7.47 8.46 1.85
N THR A 303 -8.23 9.05 0.93
CA THR A 303 -8.89 8.31 -0.13
C THR A 303 -7.85 7.62 -1.00
N PRO A 304 -8.00 6.33 -1.30
CA PRO A 304 -7.14 5.63 -2.24
C PRO A 304 -6.96 6.40 -3.56
N PRO A 305 -5.73 6.57 -4.07
CA PRO A 305 -5.48 7.42 -5.24
C PRO A 305 -6.15 6.87 -6.51
N CYS A 306 -6.35 5.55 -6.59
CA CYS A 306 -7.12 4.92 -7.66
C CYS A 306 -8.62 5.26 -7.60
N CYS A 307 -9.17 5.48 -6.40
CA CYS A 307 -10.53 5.93 -6.22
C CYS A 307 -10.67 7.40 -6.60
N LEU A 308 -9.75 8.26 -6.17
CA LEU A 308 -9.72 9.66 -6.61
C LEU A 308 -9.58 9.76 -8.14
N ARG A 309 -8.72 8.95 -8.77
CA ARG A 309 -8.62 8.89 -10.25
C ARG A 309 -9.97 8.57 -10.90
N ALA A 310 -10.66 7.53 -10.42
CA ALA A 310 -11.97 7.15 -10.93
C ALA A 310 -13.03 8.22 -10.68
N LEU A 311 -13.03 8.89 -9.53
CA LEU A 311 -13.93 10.02 -9.26
C LEU A 311 -13.69 11.20 -10.20
N ARG A 312 -12.42 11.56 -10.46
CA ARG A 312 -12.08 12.61 -11.45
C ARG A 312 -12.56 12.23 -12.86
N GLU A 313 -12.40 10.97 -13.23
CA GLU A 313 -12.85 10.44 -14.53
C GLU A 313 -14.38 10.48 -14.65
N THR A 314 -15.11 9.99 -13.64
CA THR A 314 -16.58 10.06 -13.60
C THR A 314 -17.08 11.51 -13.59
N ALA A 315 -16.46 12.39 -12.80
CA ALA A 315 -16.84 13.80 -12.73
C ALA A 315 -16.73 14.47 -14.11
N ARG A 316 -15.60 14.28 -14.80
CA ARG A 316 -15.38 14.80 -16.14
C ARG A 316 -16.45 14.30 -17.12
N HIS A 317 -16.65 12.98 -17.16
CA HIS A 317 -17.63 12.33 -18.05
C HIS A 317 -19.04 12.88 -17.83
N VAL A 318 -19.45 12.98 -16.56
CA VAL A 318 -20.77 13.50 -16.19
C VAL A 318 -20.91 14.95 -16.62
N THR A 319 -19.92 15.81 -16.33
CA THR A 319 -20.00 17.22 -16.73
C THR A 319 -20.06 17.41 -18.24
N GLU A 320 -19.23 16.69 -19.00
CA GLU A 320 -19.24 16.75 -20.47
C GLU A 320 -20.59 16.28 -21.04
N THR A 321 -21.18 15.24 -20.45
CA THR A 321 -22.50 14.73 -20.80
C THR A 321 -23.62 15.75 -20.52
N LEU A 322 -23.57 16.41 -19.35
CA LEU A 322 -24.55 17.43 -18.97
C LEU A 322 -24.44 18.67 -19.87
N GLU A 323 -23.23 19.12 -20.17
CA GLU A 323 -22.98 20.26 -21.07
C GLU A 323 -23.46 19.98 -22.50
N ALA A 324 -23.14 18.80 -23.05
CA ALA A 324 -23.59 18.38 -24.37
C ALA A 324 -25.12 18.29 -24.47
N ALA A 325 -25.80 17.96 -23.37
CA ALA A 325 -27.25 17.93 -23.28
C ALA A 325 -27.89 19.31 -22.98
N GLY A 326 -27.10 20.35 -22.71
CA GLY A 326 -27.61 21.67 -22.31
C GLY A 326 -28.28 21.67 -20.93
N VAL A 327 -27.82 20.80 -20.02
CA VAL A 327 -28.23 20.75 -18.62
C VAL A 327 -27.38 21.71 -17.81
N ARG A 328 -28.02 22.68 -17.16
CA ARG A 328 -27.32 23.63 -16.29
C ARG A 328 -26.96 22.94 -14.97
N TYR A 329 -25.67 22.86 -14.69
CA TYR A 329 -25.12 22.27 -13.48
C TYR A 329 -24.13 23.22 -12.78
N TRP A 330 -23.79 22.94 -11.53
CA TRP A 330 -22.71 23.59 -10.79
C TRP A 330 -22.07 22.61 -9.81
N LEU A 331 -20.79 22.82 -9.48
CA LEU A 331 -20.13 22.13 -8.36
C LEU A 331 -20.86 22.46 -7.05
N GLU A 332 -21.12 21.46 -6.24
CA GLU A 332 -21.85 21.58 -4.98
C GLU A 332 -21.04 20.99 -3.81
N GLY A 333 -21.43 21.31 -2.57
CA GLY A 333 -20.93 20.63 -1.38
C GLY A 333 -19.40 20.53 -1.28
N GLY A 334 -18.91 19.33 -0.98
CA GLY A 334 -17.47 19.04 -0.81
C GLY A 334 -16.67 19.24 -2.10
N SER A 335 -17.30 19.05 -3.27
CA SER A 335 -16.66 19.24 -4.58
C SER A 335 -16.36 20.71 -4.88
N LEU A 336 -17.32 21.60 -4.61
CA LEU A 336 -17.10 23.04 -4.72
C LEU A 336 -16.03 23.52 -3.71
N LEU A 337 -16.06 22.99 -2.49
CA LEU A 337 -15.07 23.31 -1.47
C LEU A 337 -13.66 22.86 -1.88
N GLY A 338 -13.52 21.66 -2.45
CA GLY A 338 -12.28 21.15 -3.00
C GLY A 338 -11.76 22.01 -4.15
N ALA A 339 -12.63 22.37 -5.09
CA ALA A 339 -12.29 23.24 -6.20
C ALA A 339 -11.77 24.62 -5.72
N ALA A 340 -12.48 25.26 -4.79
CA ALA A 340 -12.08 26.55 -4.24
C ALA A 340 -10.77 26.50 -3.42
N ARG A 341 -10.51 25.39 -2.74
CA ARG A 341 -9.34 25.23 -1.87
C ARG A 341 -8.07 24.80 -2.62
N LEU A 342 -8.17 23.84 -3.53
CA LEU A 342 -7.01 23.21 -4.16
C LEU A 342 -7.21 22.83 -5.64
N GLY A 343 -8.34 23.22 -6.26
CA GLY A 343 -8.62 22.92 -7.67
C GLY A 343 -8.87 21.44 -7.97
N ASP A 344 -9.17 20.63 -6.94
CA ASP A 344 -9.34 19.17 -7.06
C ASP A 344 -10.26 18.64 -5.94
N ILE A 345 -10.59 17.36 -5.99
CA ILE A 345 -11.33 16.66 -4.94
C ILE A 345 -10.54 16.74 -3.62
N ILE A 346 -11.22 17.00 -2.50
CA ILE A 346 -10.60 16.97 -1.18
C ILE A 346 -9.97 15.58 -0.96
N PRO A 347 -8.68 15.46 -0.56
CA PRO A 347 -7.97 14.18 -0.62
C PRO A 347 -8.58 13.03 0.20
N TRP A 348 -9.44 13.33 1.16
CA TRP A 348 -10.17 12.36 1.98
C TRP A 348 -11.65 12.17 1.62
N ASP A 349 -12.15 12.88 0.60
CA ASP A 349 -13.52 12.71 0.10
C ASP A 349 -13.67 11.45 -0.74
N TYR A 350 -14.90 10.94 -0.84
CA TYR A 350 -15.19 9.65 -1.48
C TYR A 350 -16.18 9.68 -2.63
N ASP A 351 -16.77 10.83 -2.92
CA ASP A 351 -17.75 11.10 -3.97
C ASP A 351 -17.53 12.51 -4.55
N VAL A 352 -18.38 12.88 -5.51
CA VAL A 352 -18.44 14.21 -6.13
C VAL A 352 -19.89 14.66 -6.16
N ASP A 353 -20.16 15.92 -5.85
CA ASP A 353 -21.51 16.48 -5.80
C ASP A 353 -21.67 17.59 -6.85
N LEU A 354 -22.72 17.49 -7.66
CA LEU A 354 -23.14 18.55 -8.57
C LEU A 354 -24.60 18.92 -8.30
N GLY A 355 -24.90 20.21 -8.26
CA GLY A 355 -26.27 20.68 -8.34
C GLY A 355 -26.70 20.83 -9.79
N ILE A 356 -27.97 20.53 -10.11
CA ILE A 356 -28.56 20.70 -11.44
C ILE A 356 -29.90 21.41 -11.36
N TYR A 357 -30.29 22.11 -12.43
CA TYR A 357 -31.66 22.60 -12.55
C TYR A 357 -32.61 21.42 -12.82
N ARG A 358 -33.64 21.24 -11.97
CA ARG A 358 -34.62 20.14 -12.09
C ARG A 358 -35.36 20.16 -13.43
N GLU A 359 -35.68 21.34 -13.94
CA GLU A 359 -36.35 21.51 -15.25
C GLU A 359 -35.50 21.02 -16.44
N ASP A 360 -34.18 20.87 -16.25
CA ASP A 360 -33.27 20.42 -17.31
C ASP A 360 -33.08 18.90 -17.34
N VAL A 361 -33.56 18.15 -16.35
CA VAL A 361 -33.38 16.69 -16.24
C VAL A 361 -33.75 15.95 -17.53
N ALA A 362 -34.87 16.34 -18.16
CA ALA A 362 -35.38 15.70 -19.38
C ALA A 362 -34.48 15.92 -20.61
N LYS A 363 -33.57 16.89 -20.59
CA LYS A 363 -32.66 17.18 -21.72
C LYS A 363 -31.57 16.13 -21.88
N CYS A 364 -31.13 15.52 -20.78
CA CYS A 364 -30.16 14.43 -20.82
C CYS A 364 -30.88 13.09 -20.96
N ARG A 365 -30.62 12.37 -22.05
CA ARG A 365 -31.27 11.08 -22.33
C ARG A 365 -31.11 10.06 -21.20
N TRP A 366 -29.96 10.04 -20.53
CA TRP A 366 -29.69 9.09 -19.45
C TRP A 366 -30.49 9.43 -18.20
N LEU A 367 -30.52 10.70 -17.82
CA LEU A 367 -31.33 11.19 -16.71
C LEU A 367 -32.83 11.00 -16.97
N ALA A 368 -33.29 11.31 -18.20
CA ALA A 368 -34.67 11.08 -18.61
C ALA A 368 -35.06 9.60 -18.53
N ALA A 369 -34.18 8.70 -18.99
CA ALA A 369 -34.42 7.26 -18.96
C ALA A 369 -34.56 6.74 -17.52
N VAL A 370 -33.64 7.08 -16.62
CA VAL A 370 -33.72 6.63 -15.22
C VAL A 370 -34.87 7.29 -14.46
N ALA A 371 -35.23 8.55 -14.79
CA ALA A 371 -36.36 9.24 -14.21
C ALA A 371 -37.71 8.60 -14.60
N ALA A 372 -37.83 8.12 -15.85
CA ALA A 372 -39.05 7.50 -16.36
C ALA A 372 -39.18 6.01 -16.00
N GLY A 373 -38.08 5.27 -16.11
CA GLY A 373 -38.07 3.82 -15.94
C GLY A 373 -37.79 3.33 -14.52
N GLY A 374 -37.15 4.15 -13.68
CA GLY A 374 -36.72 3.78 -12.33
C GLY A 374 -35.54 2.80 -12.27
N GLU A 375 -35.21 2.13 -13.38
CA GLU A 375 -34.12 1.17 -13.48
C GLU A 375 -32.78 1.83 -13.83
N PRO A 376 -31.64 1.35 -13.28
CA PRO A 376 -30.32 1.82 -13.66
C PRO A 376 -30.00 1.59 -15.14
N VAL A 377 -29.43 2.60 -15.80
CA VAL A 377 -29.04 2.56 -17.22
C VAL A 377 -27.53 2.72 -17.34
N GLU A 378 -26.90 1.84 -18.11
CA GLU A 378 -25.48 1.94 -18.43
C GLU A 378 -25.30 2.67 -19.77
N ASP A 379 -24.42 3.66 -19.81
CA ASP A 379 -24.10 4.36 -21.05
C ASP A 379 -23.06 3.63 -21.89
N ALA A 380 -22.78 4.19 -23.08
CA ALA A 380 -21.87 3.58 -24.05
C ALA A 380 -20.41 3.47 -23.53
N GLU A 381 -20.04 4.21 -22.49
CA GLU A 381 -18.70 4.19 -21.90
C GLU A 381 -18.65 3.33 -20.63
N GLY A 382 -19.78 2.74 -20.22
CA GLY A 382 -19.88 1.84 -19.08
C GLY A 382 -20.10 2.53 -17.74
N PHE A 383 -20.50 3.81 -17.72
CA PHE A 383 -20.95 4.49 -16.50
C PHE A 383 -22.41 4.14 -16.23
N LEU A 384 -22.73 3.90 -14.96
CA LEU A 384 -24.07 3.46 -14.55
C LEU A 384 -24.84 4.63 -13.93
N TRP A 385 -25.89 5.06 -14.59
CA TRP A 385 -26.81 6.10 -14.15
C TRP A 385 -27.97 5.46 -13.40
N GLU A 386 -28.31 5.99 -12.23
CA GLU A 386 -29.46 5.53 -11.44
C GLU A 386 -30.17 6.69 -10.74
N LYS A 387 -31.45 6.51 -10.41
CA LYS A 387 -32.15 7.38 -9.47
C LYS A 387 -31.92 6.83 -8.06
N ALA A 388 -31.49 7.68 -7.14
CA ALA A 388 -31.19 7.25 -5.77
C ALA A 388 -32.46 6.79 -5.06
N ALA A 389 -32.35 5.73 -4.25
CA ALA A 389 -33.47 5.23 -3.46
C ALA A 389 -33.70 6.06 -2.19
N GLU A 390 -32.65 6.73 -1.68
CA GLU A 390 -32.70 7.44 -0.40
C GLU A 390 -33.23 8.89 -0.51
N GLY A 391 -33.46 9.41 -1.72
CA GLY A 391 -33.94 10.76 -1.94
C GLY A 391 -34.13 11.10 -3.43
N ASP A 392 -34.66 12.29 -3.72
CA ASP A 392 -34.92 12.72 -5.10
C ASP A 392 -33.67 13.31 -5.79
N PHE A 393 -32.63 12.48 -5.93
CA PHE A 393 -31.40 12.81 -6.65
C PHE A 393 -30.95 11.67 -7.57
N TYR A 394 -30.02 11.97 -8.47
CA TYR A 394 -29.46 10.97 -9.38
C TYR A 394 -28.02 10.65 -9.00
N ARG A 395 -27.59 9.43 -9.29
CA ARG A 395 -26.24 8.95 -9.00
C ARG A 395 -25.64 8.35 -10.26
N VAL A 396 -24.42 8.74 -10.57
CA VAL A 396 -23.66 8.18 -11.71
C VAL A 396 -22.44 7.47 -11.17
N HIS A 397 -22.42 6.14 -11.28
CA HIS A 397 -21.31 5.32 -10.85
C HIS A 397 -20.24 5.17 -11.93
N TYR A 398 -18.99 5.04 -11.49
CA TYR A 398 -17.85 4.75 -12.35
C TYR A 398 -18.07 3.48 -13.20
N SER A 399 -18.72 2.46 -12.63
CA SER A 399 -19.25 1.32 -13.39
C SER A 399 -20.25 0.50 -12.55
N ARG A 400 -20.83 -0.54 -13.17
CA ARG A 400 -21.59 -1.58 -12.44
C ARG A 400 -20.81 -2.22 -11.29
N SER A 401 -19.54 -2.54 -11.51
CA SER A 401 -18.70 -3.19 -10.51
C SER A 401 -18.14 -2.17 -9.50
N ASN A 402 -17.93 -0.93 -9.92
CA ASN A 402 -17.27 0.09 -9.13
C ASN A 402 -18.22 1.25 -8.78
N ARG A 403 -18.75 1.21 -7.55
CA ARG A 403 -19.75 2.16 -7.03
C ARG A 403 -19.16 3.48 -6.49
N LEU A 404 -17.97 3.91 -6.93
CA LEU A 404 -17.56 5.32 -6.80
C LEU A 404 -18.48 6.17 -7.68
N HIS A 405 -18.86 7.37 -7.25
CA HIS A 405 -19.95 8.08 -7.91
C HIS A 405 -19.86 9.60 -7.88
N VAL A 406 -20.63 10.19 -8.79
CA VAL A 406 -21.05 11.58 -8.80
C VAL A 406 -22.54 11.63 -8.46
N ASP A 407 -22.92 12.41 -7.46
CA ASP A 407 -24.32 12.68 -7.10
C ASP A 407 -24.78 13.99 -7.76
N LEU A 408 -25.99 13.95 -8.33
CA LEU A 408 -26.63 15.05 -9.06
C LEU A 408 -27.90 15.48 -8.32
N TRP A 409 -27.85 16.65 -7.70
CA TRP A 409 -28.87 17.21 -6.83
C TRP A 409 -29.81 18.16 -7.62
N PRO A 410 -31.06 17.78 -7.93
CA PRO A 410 -31.97 18.62 -8.69
C PRO A 410 -32.60 19.70 -7.81
N PHE A 411 -32.37 20.97 -8.13
CA PHE A 411 -32.99 22.12 -7.48
C PHE A 411 -33.95 22.85 -8.43
N TYR A 412 -34.91 23.56 -7.87
CA TYR A 412 -35.80 24.46 -8.61
C TYR A 412 -36.00 25.77 -7.86
N PRO A 413 -36.21 26.89 -8.57
CA PRO A 413 -36.43 28.18 -7.93
C PRO A 413 -37.85 28.30 -7.36
N ARG A 414 -37.97 28.84 -6.16
CA ARG A 414 -39.22 29.25 -5.52
C ARG A 414 -39.01 30.62 -4.87
N GLY A 415 -39.58 31.67 -5.46
CA GLY A 415 -39.42 33.03 -4.94
C GLY A 415 -37.97 33.52 -4.91
N GLY A 416 -37.13 33.11 -5.88
CA GLY A 416 -35.71 33.48 -5.95
C GLY A 416 -34.78 32.67 -5.04
N VAL A 417 -35.30 31.64 -4.37
CA VAL A 417 -34.53 30.68 -3.56
C VAL A 417 -34.53 29.33 -4.27
N MET A 418 -33.36 28.72 -4.43
CA MET A 418 -33.22 27.36 -4.93
C MET A 418 -33.54 26.37 -3.81
N THR A 419 -34.49 25.47 -4.08
CA THR A 419 -35.00 24.48 -3.13
C THR A 419 -35.16 23.11 -3.78
N LYS A 420 -35.39 22.08 -2.96
CA LYS A 420 -35.69 20.69 -3.35
C LYS A 420 -36.70 20.08 -2.36
N ASP A 421 -37.28 18.95 -2.74
CA ASP A 421 -38.37 18.33 -1.97
C ASP A 421 -37.88 17.40 -0.85
N THR A 422 -36.62 16.94 -0.93
CA THR A 422 -36.03 15.99 0.03
C THR A 422 -34.66 16.45 0.54
N TRP A 423 -34.41 16.37 1.85
CA TRP A 423 -33.17 16.79 2.50
C TRP A 423 -32.57 15.64 3.32
N LEU A 424 -31.24 15.48 3.30
CA LEU A 424 -30.55 14.33 3.92
C LEU A 424 -30.00 14.61 5.33
N GLY A 425 -30.34 15.77 5.91
CA GLY A 425 -29.92 16.14 7.28
C GLY A 425 -28.43 16.47 7.42
N HIS A 426 -27.73 16.71 6.31
CA HIS A 426 -26.38 17.26 6.31
C HIS A 426 -26.43 18.77 6.56
N PRO A 427 -25.55 19.36 7.41
CA PRO A 427 -25.58 20.79 7.70
C PRO A 427 -25.50 21.70 6.47
N GLN A 428 -24.81 21.26 5.42
CA GLN A 428 -24.62 21.97 4.16
C GLN A 428 -25.76 21.78 3.13
N ASP A 429 -26.65 20.82 3.39
CA ASP A 429 -27.79 20.50 2.54
C ASP A 429 -28.95 21.43 2.90
N VAL A 430 -28.84 22.68 2.42
CA VAL A 430 -29.74 23.79 2.69
C VAL A 430 -30.13 24.53 1.40
N GLU A 431 -31.26 25.25 1.46
CA GLU A 431 -31.69 26.19 0.44
C GLU A 431 -30.68 27.34 0.27
N PHE A 432 -30.67 27.98 -0.90
CA PHE A 432 -29.78 29.12 -1.16
C PHE A 432 -30.36 30.09 -2.20
N PRO A 433 -29.96 31.38 -2.19
CA PRO A 433 -30.41 32.36 -3.18
C PRO A 433 -30.02 31.97 -4.62
N GLU A 434 -30.98 32.05 -5.55
CA GLU A 434 -30.74 31.73 -6.96
C GLU A 434 -29.72 32.66 -7.63
N ASN A 435 -29.52 33.87 -7.10
CA ASN A 435 -28.55 34.82 -7.64
C ASN A 435 -27.11 34.26 -7.67
N PHE A 436 -26.77 33.28 -6.82
CA PHE A 436 -25.50 32.57 -6.89
C PHE A 436 -25.31 31.78 -8.20
N LEU A 437 -26.39 31.48 -8.94
CA LEU A 437 -26.35 30.75 -10.21
C LEU A 437 -26.53 31.67 -11.43
N ARG A 438 -26.63 32.99 -11.23
CA ARG A 438 -26.92 33.98 -12.27
C ARG A 438 -25.85 35.10 -12.27
N PRO A 439 -24.70 34.91 -12.96
CA PRO A 439 -24.32 33.75 -13.76
C PRO A 439 -23.66 32.65 -12.92
N ARG A 440 -23.60 31.43 -13.46
CA ARG A 440 -22.59 30.44 -13.04
C ARG A 440 -21.26 30.81 -13.68
N VAL A 441 -20.14 30.50 -13.03
CA VAL A 441 -18.79 30.87 -13.47
C VAL A 441 -17.91 29.64 -13.68
N PRO A 442 -16.99 29.65 -14.65
CA PRO A 442 -16.02 28.56 -14.81
C PRO A 442 -15.05 28.50 -13.62
N MET A 443 -14.71 27.29 -13.18
CA MET A 443 -13.78 27.01 -12.08
C MET A 443 -12.96 25.76 -12.40
N VAL A 444 -11.67 25.78 -12.07
CA VAL A 444 -10.80 24.60 -12.22
C VAL A 444 -11.16 23.57 -11.16
N PHE A 445 -11.40 22.34 -11.59
CA PHE A 445 -11.67 21.21 -10.71
C PHE A 445 -11.19 19.91 -11.34
N ALA A 446 -10.46 19.10 -10.59
CA ALA A 446 -10.11 17.72 -10.98
C ALA A 446 -9.40 17.59 -12.35
N GLY A 447 -8.67 18.64 -12.75
CA GLY A 447 -7.95 18.70 -14.03
C GLY A 447 -8.82 19.02 -15.25
N PHE A 448 -10.01 19.56 -15.06
CA PHE A 448 -10.86 20.14 -16.11
C PHE A 448 -11.50 21.45 -15.63
N THR A 449 -12.23 22.14 -16.50
CA THR A 449 -13.00 23.35 -16.13
C THR A 449 -14.46 22.95 -15.94
N ALA A 450 -14.97 23.17 -14.73
CA ALA A 450 -16.37 22.94 -14.39
C ALA A 450 -17.12 24.25 -14.17
N MET A 451 -18.44 24.20 -14.06
CA MET A 451 -19.26 25.35 -13.64
C MET A 451 -19.41 25.39 -12.12
N ALA A 452 -19.36 26.59 -11.55
CA ALA A 452 -19.55 26.85 -10.11
C ALA A 452 -20.56 27.99 -9.89
N PRO A 453 -21.15 28.11 -8.69
CA PRO A 453 -21.85 29.32 -8.29
C PRO A 453 -20.92 30.53 -8.37
N ASN A 454 -21.43 31.69 -8.79
CA ASN A 454 -20.68 32.94 -8.62
C ASN A 454 -20.44 33.19 -7.12
N ASN A 455 -19.42 33.98 -6.81
CA ASN A 455 -19.02 34.25 -5.42
C ASN A 455 -18.94 32.97 -4.56
N ALA A 456 -18.23 31.96 -5.06
CA ALA A 456 -18.13 30.63 -4.45
C ALA A 456 -17.74 30.66 -2.97
N ARG A 457 -16.92 31.63 -2.54
CA ARG A 457 -16.59 31.82 -1.12
C ARG A 457 -17.84 32.09 -0.28
N ALA A 458 -18.63 33.09 -0.64
CA ALA A 458 -19.85 33.41 0.11
C ALA A 458 -20.86 32.26 0.08
N PHE A 459 -20.96 31.55 -1.06
CA PHE A 459 -21.80 30.37 -1.18
C PHE A 459 -21.35 29.23 -0.24
N LEU A 460 -20.04 28.98 -0.17
CA LEU A 460 -19.47 27.97 0.72
C LEU A 460 -19.61 28.37 2.19
N GLU A 461 -19.39 29.64 2.54
CA GLU A 461 -19.53 30.12 3.92
C GLU A 461 -20.98 30.10 4.41
N LEU A 462 -21.95 30.29 3.51
CA LEU A 462 -23.38 30.07 3.80
C LEU A 462 -23.66 28.61 4.20
N LYS A 463 -23.02 27.65 3.52
CA LYS A 463 -23.29 26.20 3.69
C LYS A 463 -22.45 25.54 4.79
N PHE A 464 -21.19 25.92 4.93
CA PHE A 464 -20.22 25.27 5.81
C PHE A 464 -19.79 26.14 6.99
N GLY A 465 -20.15 27.43 6.98
CA GLY A 465 -19.74 28.41 7.96
C GLY A 465 -18.49 29.21 7.55
N PRO A 466 -18.21 30.33 8.24
CA PRO A 466 -17.10 31.23 7.92
C PRO A 466 -15.73 30.51 7.94
N GLY A 467 -14.89 30.80 6.95
CA GLY A 467 -13.52 30.27 6.90
C GLY A 467 -13.42 28.78 6.53
N ALA A 468 -14.48 28.17 6.01
CA ALA A 468 -14.47 26.75 5.61
C ALA A 468 -13.40 26.43 4.55
N ILE A 469 -13.05 27.37 3.66
CA ILE A 469 -12.01 27.16 2.65
C ILE A 469 -10.65 27.01 3.32
N GLU A 470 -10.34 27.86 4.29
CA GLU A 470 -9.05 27.94 4.97
C GLU A 470 -8.86 26.88 6.06
N ASN A 471 -9.95 26.40 6.66
CA ASN A 471 -9.93 25.49 7.82
C ASN A 471 -10.50 24.11 7.43
N PRO A 472 -9.66 23.18 6.92
CA PRO A 472 -10.12 21.86 6.51
C PRO A 472 -10.50 20.99 7.72
N GLU A 473 -11.64 20.31 7.62
CA GLU A 473 -12.08 19.30 8.57
C GLU A 473 -12.40 17.96 7.89
N TYR A 474 -12.35 16.87 8.67
CA TYR A 474 -12.88 15.59 8.23
C TYR A 474 -14.41 15.57 8.29
N PRO A 475 -15.08 14.70 7.52
CA PRO A 475 -16.55 14.69 7.44
C PRO A 475 -17.27 14.48 8.78
N ASN A 476 -16.61 13.86 9.76
CA ASN A 476 -17.14 13.67 11.11
C ASN A 476 -16.04 13.84 12.17
N PRO A 477 -15.76 15.09 12.61
CA PRO A 477 -14.70 15.39 13.57
C PRO A 477 -14.91 14.75 14.95
N ALA A 478 -16.16 14.39 15.31
CA ALA A 478 -16.47 13.69 16.55
C ALA A 478 -15.94 12.25 16.55
N VAL A 479 -15.93 11.60 15.38
CA VAL A 479 -15.37 10.24 15.21
C VAL A 479 -13.86 10.29 14.98
N LYS A 480 -13.41 11.18 14.09
CA LYS A 480 -11.99 11.33 13.77
C LYS A 480 -11.68 12.77 13.41
N ARG A 481 -10.76 13.40 14.16
CA ARG A 481 -10.22 14.73 13.83
C ARG A 481 -9.08 14.63 12.82
N LEU A 482 -8.99 15.64 11.97
CA LEU A 482 -7.81 15.89 11.15
C LEU A 482 -6.65 16.24 12.10
N GLY A 483 -5.48 15.64 11.88
CA GLY A 483 -4.29 15.85 12.71
C GLY A 483 -3.00 15.59 11.97
#